data_AF-A0A7C3AQZ5-F1
#
_entry.id   AF-A0A7C3AQZ5-F1
#
_cell.length_a   1.000
_cell.length_b   1.000
_cell.length_c   1.000
_cell.angle_alpha   90.00
_cell.angle_beta   90.00
_cell.angle_gamma   90.00
#
_symmetry.space_group_name_H-M   'P 1'
#
loop_
_entity.id
_entity.type
_entity.pdbx_description
1 polymer ?
#
loop_
_entity_poly.entity_id
_entity_poly.type
_entity_poly.pdbx_seq_one_letter_code
_entity_poly.pdbx_strand_id
1 'polypeptide(L)'
;MQLVANFEDISYVSVQRLRSRISIKHGDDSRPLHSYVNLFFAAKPPMLAVFHNRARQDDFVYLEISPTVLDLPGTLIADGNAAIQGLSEAGRETVTVVVATSAAASCQRWYDPPSFLPRRRVCSNFYVSSVGLDCVDFGAVATDDRWLDEETKRRKQAEVLVPAEVPVYPFVGVAVRSRVTRQRVEALLAEAGIECLDVVERPEWYFDW
;
A
#
# COMPACT_ATOMS: atom_id res chain seq x y z
N MET A 1 7.49 -23.82 19.08
CA MET A 1 6.46 -23.08 19.86
C MET A 1 5.90 -22.03 18.93
N GLN A 2 4.68 -22.20 18.43
CA GLN A 2 4.05 -21.23 17.54
C GLN A 2 3.61 -20.06 18.40
N LEU A 3 4.29 -18.91 18.30
CA LEU A 3 3.84 -17.68 18.92
C LEU A 3 2.46 -17.36 18.35
N VAL A 4 1.41 -17.65 19.11
CA VAL A 4 0.08 -17.12 18.83
C VAL A 4 0.14 -15.65 19.21
N ALA A 5 0.63 -14.84 18.29
CA ALA A 5 0.60 -13.40 18.45
C ALA A 5 -0.88 -12.97 18.42
N ASN A 6 -1.38 -12.49 19.57
CA ASN A 6 -2.66 -11.79 19.59
C ASN A 6 -2.47 -10.49 18.79
N PHE A 7 -3.02 -10.42 17.58
CA PHE A 7 -3.04 -9.20 16.78
C PHE A 7 -4.46 -8.63 16.70
N GLU A 8 -4.57 -7.30 16.70
CA GLU A 8 -5.79 -6.58 16.39
C GLU A 8 -5.70 -6.11 14.93
N ASP A 9 -6.68 -6.47 14.10
CA ASP A 9 -6.79 -5.92 12.76
C ASP A 9 -7.27 -4.46 12.83
N ILE A 10 -6.37 -3.53 12.57
CA ILE A 10 -6.61 -2.08 12.57
C ILE A 10 -7.11 -1.56 11.21
N SER A 11 -7.33 -2.44 10.23
CA SER A 11 -7.73 -2.04 8.89
C SER A 11 -9.18 -1.57 8.83
N TYR A 12 -9.44 -0.57 8.00
CA TYR A 12 -10.78 -0.03 7.81
C TYR A 12 -11.64 -1.00 7.02
N VAL A 13 -12.68 -1.55 7.65
CA VAL A 13 -13.60 -2.52 7.02
C VAL A 13 -14.21 -1.99 5.72
N SER A 14 -14.53 -0.69 5.63
CA SER A 14 -15.07 -0.10 4.39
C SER A 14 -14.05 -0.11 3.25
N VAL A 15 -12.77 0.14 3.54
CA VAL A 15 -11.67 0.05 2.59
C VAL A 15 -11.45 -1.40 2.16
N GLN A 16 -11.46 -2.35 3.10
CA GLN A 16 -11.32 -3.77 2.75
C GLN A 16 -12.46 -4.27 1.88
N ARG A 17 -13.70 -3.87 2.19
CA ARG A 17 -14.88 -4.17 1.35
C ARG A 17 -14.73 -3.57 -0.04
N LEU A 18 -14.28 -2.31 -0.16
CA LEU A 18 -14.04 -1.69 -1.46
C LEU A 18 -12.98 -2.45 -2.27
N ARG A 19 -11.85 -2.81 -1.65
CA ARG A 19 -10.78 -3.59 -2.30
C ARG A 19 -11.24 -4.99 -2.72
N SER A 20 -12.15 -5.62 -1.97
CA SER A 20 -12.69 -6.95 -2.32
C SER A 20 -13.53 -6.95 -3.61
N ARG A 21 -14.06 -5.80 -4.02
CA ARG A 21 -14.89 -5.62 -5.23
C ARG A 21 -14.07 -5.26 -6.48
N ILE A 22 -12.75 -5.16 -6.34
CA ILE A 22 -11.82 -4.85 -7.43
C ILE A 22 -11.06 -6.14 -7.73
N SER A 23 -11.19 -6.66 -8.94
CA SER A 23 -10.42 -7.82 -9.41
C SER A 23 -9.32 -7.37 -10.35
N ILE A 24 -8.09 -7.81 -10.10
CA ILE A 24 -6.93 -7.54 -10.94
C ILE A 24 -6.71 -8.75 -11.84
N LYS A 25 -6.65 -8.53 -13.16
CA LYS A 25 -6.42 -9.57 -14.17
C LYS A 25 -5.07 -9.37 -14.84
N HIS A 26 -4.23 -10.40 -14.80
CA HIS A 26 -2.91 -10.43 -15.44
C HIS A 26 -2.72 -11.77 -16.14
N GLY A 27 -2.72 -11.76 -17.48
CA GLY A 27 -2.81 -13.00 -18.26
C GLY A 27 -4.11 -13.75 -17.98
N ASP A 28 -4.01 -15.04 -17.68
CA ASP A 28 -5.14 -15.89 -17.31
C ASP A 28 -5.49 -15.83 -15.82
N ASP A 29 -4.61 -15.25 -15.01
CA ASP A 29 -4.85 -15.08 -13.58
C ASP A 29 -5.77 -13.90 -13.30
N SER A 30 -6.71 -14.10 -12.38
CA SER A 30 -7.50 -13.01 -11.80
C SER A 30 -7.61 -13.20 -10.30
N ARG A 31 -7.40 -12.12 -9.54
CA ARG A 31 -7.52 -12.14 -8.08
C ARG A 31 -8.03 -10.81 -7.51
N PRO A 32 -8.73 -10.81 -6.37
CA PRO A 32 -9.19 -9.58 -5.73
C PRO A 32 -8.01 -8.69 -5.32
N LEU A 33 -8.15 -7.37 -5.41
CA LEU A 33 -7.16 -6.40 -4.92
C LEU A 33 -6.90 -6.57 -3.41
N HIS A 34 -7.90 -7.04 -2.67
CA HIS A 34 -7.77 -7.37 -1.25
C HIS A 34 -6.82 -8.55 -0.97
N SER A 35 -6.49 -9.38 -1.96
CA SER A 35 -5.51 -10.47 -1.78
C SER A 35 -4.05 -10.03 -2.00
N TYR A 36 -3.78 -8.72 -2.10
CA TYR A 36 -2.43 -8.19 -2.22
C TYR A 36 -2.03 -7.46 -0.95
N VAL A 37 -0.79 -7.67 -0.51
CA VAL A 37 -0.14 -6.82 0.48
C VAL A 37 0.26 -5.52 -0.21
N ASN A 38 -0.18 -4.40 0.36
CA ASN A 38 0.13 -3.06 -0.13
C ASN A 38 1.38 -2.51 0.56
N LEU A 39 2.41 -2.21 -0.21
CA LEU A 39 3.63 -1.55 0.25
C LEU A 39 3.67 -0.13 -0.29
N PHE A 40 3.85 0.85 0.58
CA PHE A 40 3.81 2.26 0.22
C PHE A 40 5.21 2.78 -0.14
N PHE A 41 5.28 3.64 -1.16
CA PHE A 41 6.48 4.44 -1.41
C PHE A 41 6.58 5.66 -0.47
N ALA A 42 5.43 6.23 -0.09
CA ALA A 42 5.38 7.43 0.72
C ALA A 42 5.66 7.14 2.19
N ALA A 43 6.56 7.93 2.80
CA ALA A 43 6.82 7.89 4.24
C ALA A 43 5.64 8.40 5.08
N LYS A 44 4.73 9.19 4.51
CA LYS A 44 3.54 9.74 5.20
C LYS A 44 2.24 9.31 4.51
N PRO A 45 1.88 8.02 4.54
CA PRO A 45 0.65 7.52 3.93
C PRO A 45 -0.58 8.03 4.70
N PRO A 46 -1.78 8.11 4.09
CA PRO A 46 -2.96 8.64 4.78
C PRO A 46 -3.37 7.90 6.06
N MET A 47 -3.02 6.63 6.20
CA MET A 47 -3.22 5.90 7.47
C MET A 47 -2.47 6.54 8.63
N LEU A 48 -1.28 7.11 8.40
CA LEU A 48 -0.53 7.79 9.44
C LEU A 48 -1.28 9.02 9.99
N ALA A 49 -2.07 9.70 9.16
CA ALA A 49 -2.84 10.88 9.57
C ALA A 49 -3.95 10.50 10.56
N VAL A 50 -4.52 9.31 10.40
CA VAL A 50 -5.47 8.73 11.37
C VAL A 50 -4.79 8.50 12.71
N PHE A 51 -3.60 7.89 12.72
CA PHE A 51 -2.85 7.62 13.95
C PHE A 51 -2.37 8.90 14.63
N HIS A 52 -1.98 9.91 13.84
CA HIS A 52 -1.68 11.25 14.32
C HIS A 52 -2.87 11.88 15.05
N ASN A 53 -4.04 11.93 14.41
CA ASN A 53 -5.25 12.50 15.02
C ASN A 53 -5.72 11.78 16.28
N ARG A 54 -5.27 10.54 16.50
CA ARG A 54 -5.55 9.73 17.70
C ARG A 54 -4.44 9.79 18.75
N ALA A 55 -3.37 10.57 18.52
CA ALA A 55 -2.17 10.62 19.36
C ALA A 55 -1.49 9.24 19.54
N ARG A 56 -1.50 8.41 18.50
CA ARG A 56 -0.98 7.02 18.50
C ARG A 56 0.12 6.76 17.46
N GLN A 57 0.83 7.81 17.01
CA GLN A 57 1.92 7.61 16.03
C GLN A 57 3.08 6.77 16.56
N ASP A 58 3.33 6.77 17.89
CA ASP A 58 4.37 5.95 18.50
C ASP A 58 4.03 4.44 18.55
N ASP A 59 2.79 4.07 18.24
CA ASP A 59 2.37 2.67 18.04
C ASP A 59 2.62 2.19 16.60
N PHE A 60 3.03 3.07 15.69
CA PHE A 60 3.19 2.78 14.27
C PHE A 60 4.69 2.70 13.91
N VAL A 61 5.09 1.61 13.26
CA VAL A 61 6.45 1.40 12.76
C VAL A 61 6.41 1.15 11.25
N TYR A 62 7.50 1.49 10.57
CA TYR A 62 7.69 1.12 9.16
C TYR A 62 8.64 -0.08 9.08
N LEU A 63 8.23 -1.10 8.36
CA LEU A 63 9.16 -2.13 7.89
C LEU A 63 9.77 -1.63 6.58
N GLU A 64 11.09 -1.47 6.57
CA GLU A 64 11.82 -1.08 5.37
C GLU A 64 12.03 -2.31 4.48
N ILE A 65 11.61 -2.21 3.22
CA ILE A 65 11.56 -3.32 2.28
C ILE A 65 12.55 -3.06 1.14
N SER A 66 13.43 -4.03 0.90
CA SER A 66 14.35 -4.05 -0.23
C SER A 66 13.59 -4.00 -1.57
N PRO A 67 14.05 -3.22 -2.56
CA PRO A 67 13.48 -3.20 -3.90
C PRO A 67 13.43 -4.58 -4.60
N THR A 68 14.20 -5.56 -4.13
CA THR A 68 14.10 -6.97 -4.60
C THR A 68 12.71 -7.58 -4.46
N VAL A 69 11.83 -6.99 -3.63
CA VAL A 69 10.40 -7.34 -3.58
C VAL A 69 9.69 -7.16 -4.93
N LEU A 70 10.19 -6.29 -5.80
CA LEU A 70 9.66 -6.06 -7.14
C LEU A 70 9.91 -7.24 -8.09
N ASP A 71 10.90 -8.08 -7.79
CA ASP A 71 11.22 -9.28 -8.56
C ASP A 71 10.34 -10.47 -8.20
N LEU A 72 9.51 -10.35 -7.15
CA LEU A 72 8.59 -11.40 -6.75
C LEU A 72 7.54 -11.67 -7.83
N PRO A 73 7.25 -12.95 -8.14
CA PRO A 73 6.26 -13.31 -9.14
C PRO A 73 4.89 -12.70 -8.88
N GLY A 74 4.34 -12.02 -9.88
CA GLY A 74 3.02 -11.40 -9.80
C GLY A 74 2.97 -10.09 -9.03
N THR A 75 4.12 -9.54 -8.60
CA THR A 75 4.18 -8.19 -8.03
C THR A 75 3.79 -7.15 -9.08
N LEU A 76 2.91 -6.24 -8.67
CA LEU A 76 2.41 -5.15 -9.50
C LEU A 76 2.70 -3.80 -8.84
N ILE A 77 2.64 -2.74 -9.63
CA ILE A 77 2.70 -1.36 -9.14
C ILE A 77 1.42 -0.65 -9.55
N ALA A 78 0.79 0.04 -8.60
CA ALA A 78 -0.27 0.99 -8.87
C ALA A 78 0.30 2.42 -8.93
N ASP A 79 -0.02 3.19 -9.96
CA ASP A 79 0.44 4.60 -10.13
C ASP A 79 -0.24 5.61 -9.19
N GLY A 80 -1.00 5.10 -8.21
CA GLY A 80 -1.71 5.85 -7.20
C GLY A 80 -2.49 4.89 -6.31
N ASN A 81 -3.41 5.43 -5.50
CA ASN A 81 -4.25 4.62 -4.63
C ASN A 81 -5.00 3.55 -5.44
N ALA A 82 -4.67 2.27 -5.24
CA ALA A 82 -5.22 1.16 -6.03
C ALA A 82 -6.74 1.04 -5.93
N ALA A 83 -7.34 1.46 -4.82
CA ALA A 83 -8.78 1.37 -4.60
C ALA A 83 -9.58 2.41 -5.43
N ILE A 84 -8.92 3.38 -6.05
CA ILE A 84 -9.55 4.39 -6.89
C ILE A 84 -9.83 3.81 -8.27
N GLN A 85 -10.92 3.04 -8.35
CA GLN A 85 -11.44 2.39 -9.57
C GLN A 85 -12.88 2.84 -9.90
N GLY A 86 -13.27 4.03 -9.47
CA GLY A 86 -14.60 4.60 -9.78
C GLY A 86 -15.77 4.01 -8.99
N LEU A 87 -15.54 3.01 -8.13
CA LEU A 87 -16.53 2.46 -7.22
C LEU A 87 -16.78 3.37 -6.01
N SER A 88 -17.95 3.23 -5.38
CA SER A 88 -18.25 3.88 -4.08
C SER A 88 -18.16 2.87 -2.93
N GLU A 89 -17.77 3.32 -1.73
CA GLU A 89 -17.67 2.45 -0.54
C GLU A 89 -19.01 1.79 -0.16
N ALA A 90 -20.13 2.48 -0.38
CA ALA A 90 -21.48 1.99 -0.08
C ALA A 90 -22.09 1.12 -1.20
N GLY A 91 -21.46 1.08 -2.37
CA GLY A 91 -21.96 0.35 -3.54
C GLY A 91 -21.84 -1.18 -3.41
N ARG A 92 -22.24 -1.87 -4.49
CA ARG A 92 -22.11 -3.33 -4.64
C ARG A 92 -21.48 -3.75 -5.96
N GLU A 93 -21.33 -2.81 -6.87
CA GLU A 93 -20.79 -2.99 -8.21
C GLU A 93 -19.34 -3.45 -8.15
N THR A 94 -18.90 -4.25 -9.11
CA THR A 94 -17.51 -4.71 -9.16
C THR A 94 -16.81 -4.15 -10.37
N VAL A 95 -15.48 -4.24 -10.35
CA VAL A 95 -14.66 -3.88 -11.51
C VAL A 95 -13.56 -4.91 -11.67
N THR A 96 -13.40 -5.42 -12.88
CA THR A 96 -12.19 -6.14 -13.30
C THR A 96 -11.27 -5.17 -14.00
N VAL A 97 -10.01 -5.12 -13.61
CA VAL A 97 -8.98 -4.25 -14.17
C VAL A 97 -7.88 -5.12 -14.78
N VAL A 98 -7.66 -5.00 -16.09
CA VAL A 98 -6.56 -5.70 -16.77
C VAL A 98 -5.30 -4.87 -16.67
N VAL A 99 -4.24 -5.48 -16.12
CA VAL A 99 -2.93 -4.88 -15.91
C VAL A 99 -2.34 -4.39 -17.24
N ALA A 100 -1.76 -3.19 -17.21
CA ALA A 100 -1.01 -2.65 -18.34
C ALA A 100 0.38 -3.30 -18.44
N THR A 101 0.75 -3.72 -19.64
CA THR A 101 2.02 -4.40 -19.91
C THR A 101 3.12 -3.44 -20.39
N SER A 102 2.82 -2.14 -20.52
CA SER A 102 3.79 -1.10 -20.84
C SER A 102 3.38 0.23 -20.19
N ALA A 103 4.35 1.11 -19.95
CA ALA A 103 4.12 2.43 -19.35
C ALA A 103 3.23 3.35 -20.21
N ALA A 104 3.17 3.11 -21.53
CA ALA A 104 2.33 3.88 -22.44
C ALA A 104 0.86 3.39 -22.47
N ALA A 105 0.58 2.22 -21.91
CA ALA A 105 -0.76 1.62 -21.92
C ALA A 105 -1.53 1.98 -20.65
N SER A 106 -2.84 2.23 -20.80
CA SER A 106 -3.76 2.32 -19.66
C SER A 106 -4.47 0.99 -19.42
N CYS A 107 -4.83 0.72 -18.17
CA CYS A 107 -5.59 -0.47 -17.83
C CYS A 107 -6.99 -0.42 -18.46
N GLN A 108 -7.41 -1.56 -19.00
CA GLN A 108 -8.80 -1.76 -19.41
C GLN A 108 -9.64 -2.16 -18.19
N ARG A 109 -10.91 -1.74 -18.16
CA ARG A 109 -11.81 -1.92 -17.01
C ARG A 109 -13.17 -2.41 -17.47
N TRP A 110 -13.70 -3.42 -16.78
CA TRP A 110 -15.03 -3.98 -17.00
C TRP A 110 -15.80 -3.90 -15.70
N TYR A 111 -16.90 -3.15 -15.72
CA TYR A 111 -17.76 -2.97 -14.56
C TYR A 111 -18.92 -3.94 -14.58
N ASP A 112 -19.35 -4.37 -13.40
CA ASP A 112 -20.55 -5.17 -13.22
C ASP A 112 -21.50 -4.48 -12.21
N PRO A 113 -22.75 -4.17 -12.59
CA PRO A 113 -23.32 -4.39 -13.91
C PRO A 113 -22.66 -3.53 -15.00
N PRO A 114 -22.67 -3.95 -16.27
CA PRO A 114 -22.10 -3.16 -17.38
C PRO A 114 -22.72 -1.77 -17.55
N SER A 115 -23.93 -1.55 -17.00
CA SER A 115 -24.60 -0.25 -16.99
C SER A 115 -24.06 0.72 -15.93
N PHE A 116 -23.16 0.27 -15.04
CA PHE A 116 -22.58 1.11 -14.01
C PHE A 116 -21.67 2.18 -14.61
N LEU A 117 -21.86 3.43 -14.19
CA LEU A 117 -21.01 4.55 -14.56
C LEU A 117 -20.07 4.90 -13.39
N PRO A 118 -18.74 4.78 -13.56
CA PRO A 118 -17.79 5.07 -12.50
C PRO A 118 -17.82 6.54 -12.08
N ARG A 119 -17.74 6.80 -10.77
CA ARG A 119 -17.84 8.16 -10.20
C ARG A 119 -16.64 9.05 -10.54
N ARG A 120 -15.46 8.47 -10.74
CA ARG A 120 -14.20 9.20 -10.98
C ARG A 120 -13.73 8.94 -12.40
N ARG A 121 -13.36 10.02 -13.11
CA ARG A 121 -12.82 9.94 -14.48
C ARG A 121 -11.39 9.41 -14.51
N VAL A 122 -10.61 9.67 -13.45
CA VAL A 122 -9.24 9.18 -13.31
C VAL A 122 -9.22 8.05 -12.30
N CYS A 123 -8.73 6.88 -12.73
CA CYS A 123 -8.55 5.69 -11.93
C CYS A 123 -7.07 5.30 -11.96
N SER A 124 -6.57 4.72 -10.87
CA SER A 124 -5.18 4.27 -10.82
C SER A 124 -5.00 3.08 -11.75
N ASN A 125 -3.93 3.09 -12.55
CA ASN A 125 -3.55 1.95 -13.37
C ASN A 125 -2.63 1.01 -12.58
N PHE A 126 -2.61 -0.25 -13.01
CA PHE A 126 -1.74 -1.29 -12.52
C PHE A 126 -0.78 -1.70 -13.62
N TYR A 127 0.49 -1.83 -13.27
CA TYR A 127 1.57 -2.20 -14.18
C TYR A 127 2.32 -3.39 -13.62
N VAL A 128 2.87 -4.21 -14.51
CA VAL A 128 3.90 -5.18 -14.12
C VAL A 128 5.10 -4.43 -13.53
N SER A 129 5.73 -5.00 -12.49
CA SER A 129 6.77 -4.33 -11.72
C SER A 129 7.94 -3.82 -12.57
N SER A 130 8.29 -4.52 -13.66
CA SER A 130 9.37 -4.17 -14.57
C SER A 130 9.22 -2.84 -15.32
N VAL A 131 8.00 -2.29 -15.40
CA VAL A 131 7.72 -0.99 -16.04
C VAL A 131 6.99 -0.01 -15.13
N GLY A 132 6.43 -0.50 -14.03
CA GLY A 132 5.53 0.29 -13.20
C GLY A 132 6.20 1.42 -12.43
N LEU A 133 7.51 1.31 -12.12
CA LEU A 133 8.24 2.38 -11.43
C LEU A 133 8.27 3.67 -12.25
N ASP A 134 8.40 3.57 -13.58
CA ASP A 134 8.40 4.73 -14.47
C ASP A 134 7.04 5.44 -14.52
N CYS A 135 5.98 4.78 -14.05
CA CYS A 135 4.62 5.32 -13.99
C CYS A 135 4.31 5.99 -12.65
N VAL A 136 5.20 5.87 -11.64
CA VAL A 136 5.01 6.48 -10.33
C VAL A 136 5.48 7.93 -10.37
N ASP A 137 4.58 8.84 -9.97
CA ASP A 137 4.91 10.24 -9.78
C ASP A 137 5.60 10.44 -8.43
N PHE A 138 6.93 10.26 -8.41
CA PHE A 138 7.72 10.41 -7.18
C PHE A 138 7.71 11.83 -6.61
N GLY A 139 7.42 12.86 -7.43
CA GLY A 139 7.20 14.22 -6.95
C GLY A 139 5.94 14.30 -6.08
N ALA A 140 4.84 13.70 -6.54
CA ALA A 140 3.62 13.57 -5.75
C ALA A 140 3.78 12.67 -4.51
N VAL A 141 4.55 11.58 -4.61
CA VAL A 141 4.84 10.69 -3.46
C VAL A 141 5.62 11.42 -2.36
N ALA A 142 6.63 12.22 -2.76
CA ALA A 142 7.51 12.91 -1.83
C ALA A 142 6.93 14.20 -1.24
N THR A 143 5.78 14.67 -1.72
CA THR A 143 5.21 15.93 -1.22
C THR A 143 4.74 15.82 0.23
N ASP A 144 5.01 16.85 1.02
CA ASP A 144 4.50 16.98 2.40
C ASP A 144 3.17 17.73 2.48
N ASP A 145 2.68 18.25 1.34
CA ASP A 145 1.45 19.03 1.33
C ASP A 145 0.22 18.17 1.68
N ARG A 146 -0.65 18.75 2.51
CA ARG A 146 -1.91 18.18 3.02
C ARG A 146 -3.12 18.75 2.28
N TRP A 147 -2.92 19.86 1.54
CA TRP A 147 -3.91 20.55 0.73
C TRP A 147 -3.82 20.17 -0.75
N LEU A 148 -3.39 18.93 -0.99
CA LEU A 148 -3.33 18.35 -2.31
C LEU A 148 -4.72 18.29 -2.93
N ASP A 149 -4.79 18.61 -4.21
CA ASP A 149 -5.94 18.25 -5.01
C ASP A 149 -6.12 16.71 -5.04
N GLU A 150 -7.31 16.27 -5.42
CA GLU A 150 -7.68 14.85 -5.41
C GLU A 150 -6.77 13.97 -6.28
N GLU A 151 -6.19 14.50 -7.35
CA GLU A 151 -5.29 13.75 -8.22
C GLU A 151 -3.90 13.60 -7.61
N THR A 152 -3.33 14.67 -7.05
CA THR A 152 -2.04 14.58 -6.36
C THR A 152 -2.13 13.67 -5.13
N LYS A 153 -3.26 13.73 -4.40
CA LYS A 153 -3.55 12.79 -3.30
C LYS A 153 -3.62 11.35 -3.78
N ARG A 154 -4.27 11.09 -4.92
CA ARG A 154 -4.32 9.74 -5.52
C ARG A 154 -2.91 9.24 -5.84
N ARG A 155 -2.07 10.04 -6.51
CA ARG A 155 -0.70 9.68 -6.92
C ARG A 155 0.24 9.48 -5.73
N LYS A 156 0.13 10.30 -4.69
CA LYS A 156 0.90 10.16 -3.45
C LYS A 156 0.73 8.78 -2.81
N GLN A 157 -0.43 8.17 -3.01
CA GLN A 157 -0.77 6.83 -2.51
C GLN A 157 -0.42 5.71 -3.51
N ALA A 158 0.51 5.94 -4.44
CA ALA A 158 1.09 4.86 -5.24
C ALA A 158 1.62 3.75 -4.32
N GLU A 159 1.39 2.51 -4.73
CA GLU A 159 1.71 1.34 -3.91
C GLU A 159 2.21 0.17 -4.77
N VAL A 160 3.13 -0.61 -4.20
CA VAL A 160 3.51 -1.93 -4.69
C VAL A 160 2.51 -2.95 -4.13
N LEU A 161 2.08 -3.88 -4.97
CA LEU A 161 1.10 -4.91 -4.65
C LEU A 161 1.76 -6.27 -4.77
N VAL A 162 2.11 -6.86 -3.63
CA VAL A 162 2.69 -8.20 -3.56
C VAL A 162 1.57 -9.22 -3.33
N PRO A 163 1.45 -10.28 -4.15
CA PRO A 163 0.36 -11.23 -3.98
C PRO A 163 0.47 -12.03 -2.67
N ALA A 164 -0.67 -12.14 -1.96
CA ALA A 164 -0.87 -12.90 -0.72
C ALA A 164 -0.04 -12.46 0.48
N GLU A 165 1.29 -12.59 0.42
CA GLU A 165 2.20 -12.31 1.54
C GLU A 165 3.55 -11.78 1.04
N VAL A 166 4.25 -11.04 1.91
CA VAL A 166 5.63 -10.61 1.66
C VAL A 166 6.55 -11.56 2.43
N PRO A 167 7.48 -12.25 1.75
CA PRO A 167 8.51 -13.03 2.43
C PRO A 167 9.31 -12.16 3.40
N VAL A 168 9.99 -12.77 4.38
CA VAL A 168 10.78 -12.00 5.37
C VAL A 168 12.11 -11.50 4.80
N TYR A 169 12.69 -12.21 3.82
CA TYR A 169 14.04 -11.90 3.31
C TYR A 169 14.23 -10.49 2.69
N PRO A 170 13.21 -9.81 2.11
CA PRO A 170 13.34 -8.43 1.66
C PRO A 170 13.33 -7.41 2.81
N PHE A 171 13.07 -7.80 4.06
CA PHE A 171 13.04 -6.84 5.18
C PHE A 171 14.47 -6.45 5.52
N VAL A 172 14.76 -5.15 5.49
CA VAL A 172 16.13 -4.62 5.69
C VAL A 172 16.26 -3.74 6.93
N GLY A 173 15.15 -3.32 7.52
CA GLY A 173 15.17 -2.48 8.72
C GLY A 173 13.78 -2.16 9.25
N VAL A 174 13.77 -1.48 10.39
CA VAL A 174 12.57 -0.95 11.03
C VAL A 174 12.79 0.53 11.34
N ALA A 175 12.01 1.39 10.71
CA ALA A 175 12.02 2.81 11.01
C ALA A 175 10.94 3.14 12.05
N VAL A 176 11.32 3.92 13.06
CA VAL A 176 10.47 4.28 14.20
C VAL A 176 10.50 5.79 14.47
N ARG A 177 9.46 6.31 15.11
CA ARG A 177 9.35 7.75 15.42
C ARG A 177 10.31 8.22 16.50
N SER A 178 10.49 7.42 17.55
CA SER A 178 11.13 7.85 18.79
C SER A 178 12.04 6.78 19.39
N ARG A 179 13.01 7.22 20.18
CA ARG A 179 13.89 6.36 20.97
C ARG A 179 13.15 5.35 21.85
N VAL A 180 11.99 5.73 22.41
CA VAL A 180 11.19 4.83 23.25
C VAL A 180 10.63 3.68 22.42
N THR A 181 10.07 3.96 21.24
CA THR A 181 9.58 2.92 20.34
C THR A 181 10.73 2.06 19.80
N ARG A 182 11.89 2.66 19.53
CA ARG A 182 13.12 1.92 19.16
C ARG A 182 13.46 0.84 20.18
N GLN A 183 13.58 1.21 21.46
CA GLN A 183 13.92 0.27 22.53
C GLN A 183 12.90 -0.87 22.64
N ARG A 184 11.61 -0.58 22.43
CA ARG A 184 10.55 -1.60 22.43
C ARG A 184 10.70 -2.57 21.25
N VAL A 185 10.99 -2.06 20.06
CA VAL A 185 11.20 -2.90 18.86
C VAL A 185 12.46 -3.75 19.00
N GLU A 186 13.59 -3.17 19.44
CA GLU A 186 14.83 -3.90 19.67
C GLU A 186 14.64 -5.04 20.69
N ALA A 187 13.87 -4.82 21.76
CA ALA A 187 13.54 -5.86 22.72
C ALA A 187 12.69 -6.99 22.09
N LEU A 188 11.70 -6.66 21.25
CA LEU A 188 10.88 -7.65 20.55
C LEU A 188 11.70 -8.47 19.54
N LEU A 189 12.60 -7.83 18.81
CA LEU A 189 13.50 -8.51 17.88
C LEU A 189 14.45 -9.46 18.61
N ALA A 190 15.03 -9.02 19.73
CA ALA A 190 15.87 -9.86 20.58
C ALA A 190 15.12 -11.07 21.16
N GLU A 191 13.88 -10.88 21.65
CA GLU A 191 13.03 -11.97 22.13
C GLU A 191 12.69 -12.97 21.03
N ALA A 192 12.50 -12.50 19.80
CA ALA A 192 12.26 -13.33 18.63
C ALA A 192 13.53 -13.97 18.02
N GLY A 193 14.73 -13.62 18.52
CA GLY A 193 16.01 -14.08 17.96
C GLY A 193 16.32 -13.50 16.57
N ILE A 194 15.78 -12.32 16.25
CA ILE A 194 16.01 -11.62 14.99
C ILE A 194 17.08 -10.55 15.20
N GLU A 195 18.27 -10.78 14.62
CA GLU A 195 19.42 -9.87 14.77
C GLU A 195 19.76 -9.11 13.47
N CYS A 196 19.09 -9.43 12.36
CA CYS A 196 19.43 -8.92 11.03
C CYS A 196 18.70 -7.62 10.62
N LEU A 197 17.83 -7.09 11.48
CA LEU A 197 17.06 -5.88 11.19
C LEU A 197 17.58 -4.70 12.02
N ASP A 198 18.09 -3.68 11.33
CA ASP A 198 18.47 -2.43 11.97
C ASP A 198 17.22 -1.64 12.36
N VAL A 199 17.20 -1.11 13.60
CA VAL A 199 16.13 -0.24 14.08
C VAL A 199 16.62 1.21 14.11
N VAL A 200 16.00 2.08 13.31
CA VAL A 200 16.47 3.45 13.09
C VAL A 200 15.38 4.48 13.41
N GLU A 201 15.77 5.55 14.10
CA GLU A 201 14.87 6.68 14.38
C GLU A 201 14.73 7.56 13.12
N ARG A 202 13.48 7.76 12.69
CA ARG A 202 13.06 8.55 11.51
C ARG A 202 11.86 9.44 11.86
N PRO A 203 11.97 10.37 12.84
CA PRO A 203 10.86 11.23 13.23
C PRO A 203 10.26 12.03 12.06
N GLU A 204 11.07 12.36 11.05
CA GLU A 204 10.67 13.07 9.84
C GLU A 204 9.73 12.27 8.91
N TRP A 205 9.61 10.96 9.11
CA TRP A 205 8.61 10.12 8.43
C TRP A 205 7.23 10.19 9.11
N TYR A 206 7.11 10.90 10.23
CA TYR A 206 5.88 11.07 11.00
C TYR A 206 5.39 12.51 10.94
N PHE A 207 4.14 12.74 11.36
CA PHE A 207 3.57 14.08 11.45
C PHE A 207 3.93 14.76 12.78
N ASP A 208 4.30 16.04 12.73
CA ASP A 208 4.82 16.84 13.85
C ASP A 208 4.02 18.11 14.19
N TRP A 209 2.92 18.38 13.48
CA TRP A 209 2.07 19.57 13.62
C TRP A 209 0.79 19.36 14.42
#